data_AF-A0A8S3HQ95-F1
#
_entry.id   AF-A0A8S3HQ95-F1
#
_cell.length_a   1.000
_cell.length_b   1.000
_cell.length_c   1.000
_cell.angle_alpha   90.00
_cell.angle_beta   90.00
_cell.angle_gamma   90.00
#
_symmetry.space_group_name_H-M   'P 1'
#
loop_
_entity.id
_entity.type
_entity.pdbx_description
1 polymer ?
#
loop_
_entity_poly.entity_id
_entity_poly.type
_entity_poly.pdbx_seq_one_letter_code
_entity_poly.pdbx_strand_id
1 'polypeptide(L)'
;MAYFDLETNPTTSIKSKSSDGKKSIDVSNFRPVNKKPIGNDWDVKPGDILSWSDYRSSNTYFVTGQRRLRKNRDTSGSGYLTIPLSITRLFPSALTHYGPFLEAEPDLVAIIELPPTDGIFAERFGSPLPETICNRNDIQFLVNPMDNMLFVSINGEDSDGFPIDGTKTEEIIVYIGIANEKKSSVSCQI
;
A
#
# COMPACT_ATOMS: atom_id res chain seq x y z
N MET A 1 1.70 13.65 4.61
CA MET A 1 1.29 12.43 5.34
C MET A 1 1.90 12.48 6.73
N ALA A 2 1.18 12.08 7.77
CA ALA A 2 1.71 12.06 9.12
C ALA A 2 2.07 10.64 9.55
N TYR A 3 3.27 10.48 10.09
CA TYR A 3 3.74 9.23 10.71
C TYR A 3 3.87 9.42 12.21
N PHE A 4 3.47 8.40 12.96
CA PHE A 4 3.48 8.41 14.41
C PHE A 4 4.09 7.10 14.93
N ASP A 5 5.28 7.23 15.51
CA ASP A 5 5.95 6.18 16.28
C ASP A 5 5.55 6.32 17.76
N LEU A 6 4.93 5.27 18.29
CA LEU A 6 4.36 5.22 19.62
C LEU A 6 5.23 4.27 20.46
N GLU A 7 6.30 4.79 21.05
CA GLU A 7 7.21 4.00 21.89
C GLU A 7 6.43 3.27 23.01
N THR A 8 6.88 2.06 23.35
CA THR A 8 6.23 1.12 24.28
C THR A 8 6.24 1.53 25.76
N ASN A 9 6.58 2.79 26.07
CA ASN A 9 6.49 3.31 27.43
C ASN A 9 5.14 4.02 27.67
N PRO A 10 4.41 3.69 28.75
CA PRO A 10 3.10 4.28 29.09
C PRO A 10 3.18 5.75 29.54
N THR A 11 4.19 6.50 29.11
CA THR A 11 4.38 7.92 29.41
C THR A 11 4.86 8.73 28.21
N THR A 12 5.00 8.14 27.02
CA THR A 12 5.58 8.85 25.88
C THR A 12 4.51 9.62 25.08
N SER A 13 4.57 10.95 25.19
CA SER A 13 3.87 11.89 24.34
C SER A 13 4.18 11.63 22.86
N ILE A 14 3.16 11.59 22.01
CA ILE A 14 3.30 11.40 20.56
C ILE A 14 4.17 12.51 19.96
N LYS A 15 5.26 12.13 19.30
CA LYS A 15 5.99 13.00 18.38
C LYS A 15 5.47 12.73 16.96
N SER A 16 4.51 13.53 16.54
CA SER A 16 4.10 13.59 15.13
C SER A 16 5.21 14.24 14.30
N LYS A 17 5.72 13.58 13.25
CA LYS A 17 6.38 14.30 12.15
C LYS A 17 5.31 14.59 11.10
N SER A 18 4.61 15.71 11.27
CA SER A 18 3.78 16.34 10.24
C SER A 18 4.56 17.52 9.67
N SER A 19 4.47 17.74 8.35
CA SER A 19 5.03 18.92 7.66
C SER A 19 4.49 20.25 8.19
N ASP A 20 3.41 20.23 8.99
CA ASP A 20 2.59 21.42 9.27
C ASP A 20 2.65 21.88 10.74
N GLY A 21 3.48 21.26 11.59
CA GLY A 21 3.75 21.75 12.95
C GLY A 21 2.72 21.36 14.03
N LYS A 22 3.14 20.41 14.87
CA LYS A 22 2.76 20.16 16.28
C LYS A 22 1.28 20.04 16.67
N LYS A 23 0.86 18.79 16.93
CA LYS A 23 0.03 18.40 18.09
C LYS A 23 0.54 17.07 18.65
N SER A 24 0.93 17.04 19.93
CA SER A 24 1.26 15.81 20.66
C SER A 24 -0.01 15.26 21.31
N ILE A 25 -0.40 14.04 20.97
CA ILE A 25 -1.50 13.30 21.61
C ILE A 25 -0.88 12.31 22.61
N ASP A 26 -1.58 11.96 23.69
CA ASP A 26 -1.12 10.93 24.64
C ASP A 26 -1.84 9.61 24.34
N VAL A 27 -1.09 8.57 24.03
CA VAL A 27 -1.61 7.23 23.70
C VAL A 27 -1.05 6.12 24.58
N SER A 28 -0.42 6.50 25.69
CA SER A 28 0.12 5.60 26.72
C SER A 28 -0.86 4.51 27.17
N ASN A 29 -2.15 4.79 27.18
CA ASN A 29 -3.21 3.87 27.61
C ASN A 29 -3.90 3.12 26.46
N PHE A 30 -3.45 3.30 25.21
CA PHE A 30 -4.11 2.71 24.06
C PHE A 30 -3.54 1.32 23.73
N ARG A 31 -4.31 0.28 24.05
CA ARG A 31 -4.14 -1.03 23.40
C ARG A 31 -5.07 -1.08 22.20
N PRO A 32 -4.55 -1.25 20.96
CA PRO A 32 -5.40 -1.36 19.78
C PRO A 32 -6.23 -2.65 19.87
N VAL A 33 -7.44 -2.53 20.41
CA VAL A 33 -8.50 -3.51 20.19
C VAL A 33 -9.04 -3.19 18.81
N ASN A 34 -9.02 -4.16 17.89
CA ASN A 34 -9.34 -4.10 16.43
C ASN A 34 -10.69 -3.43 16.03
N LYS A 35 -11.38 -2.73 16.94
CA LYS A 35 -12.73 -2.20 16.76
C LYS A 35 -12.96 -0.81 17.36
N LYS A 36 -11.99 -0.18 18.05
CA LYS A 36 -12.22 1.16 18.62
C LYS A 36 -12.11 2.24 17.53
N PRO A 37 -13.09 3.15 17.41
CA PRO A 37 -12.92 4.35 16.60
C PRO A 37 -11.75 5.16 17.12
N ILE A 38 -11.01 5.78 16.20
CA ILE A 38 -9.99 6.75 16.55
C ILE A 38 -10.69 7.93 17.23
N GLY A 39 -10.19 8.37 18.38
CA GLY A 39 -10.73 9.52 19.09
C GLY A 39 -10.75 10.77 18.19
N ASN A 40 -11.71 11.67 18.41
CA ASN A 40 -11.82 12.92 17.66
C ASN A 40 -10.66 13.89 17.98
N ASP A 41 -9.97 13.65 19.09
CA ASP A 41 -8.78 14.34 19.56
C ASP A 41 -7.51 13.98 18.77
N TRP A 42 -7.55 12.92 17.97
CA TRP A 42 -6.40 12.52 17.15
C TRP A 42 -6.40 13.29 15.83
N ASP A 43 -5.35 14.07 15.61
CA ASP A 43 -5.06 14.78 14.37
C ASP A 43 -4.45 13.82 13.33
N VAL A 44 -5.23 12.80 12.97
CA VAL A 44 -4.87 11.79 11.97
C VAL A 44 -5.87 11.81 10.82
N LYS A 45 -5.35 11.54 9.63
CA LYS A 45 -6.07 11.59 8.35
C LYS A 45 -6.10 10.19 7.72
N PRO A 46 -7.09 9.89 6.86
CA PRO A 46 -7.09 8.67 6.07
C PRO A 46 -5.76 8.48 5.32
N GLY A 47 -5.20 7.28 5.40
CA GLY A 47 -3.90 6.90 4.85
C GLY A 47 -2.71 7.04 5.78
N ASP A 48 -2.83 7.77 6.89
CA ASP A 48 -1.77 7.86 7.88
C ASP A 48 -1.43 6.48 8.47
N ILE A 49 -0.15 6.30 8.79
CA ILE A 49 0.43 5.07 9.33
C ILE A 49 0.74 5.29 10.80
N LEU A 50 0.22 4.40 11.65
CA LEU A 50 0.40 4.40 13.09
C LEU A 50 1.15 3.14 13.49
N SER A 51 2.28 3.29 14.18
CA SER A 51 3.07 2.16 14.66
C SER A 51 3.36 2.29 16.15
N TRP A 52 3.18 1.21 16.90
CA TRP A 52 3.56 1.13 18.33
C TRP A 52 4.88 0.41 18.57
N SER A 53 5.56 0.03 17.50
CA SER A 53 6.88 -0.60 17.52
C SER A 53 7.48 -0.45 16.12
N ASP A 54 8.29 -1.42 15.68
CA ASP A 54 8.74 -1.51 14.31
C ASP A 54 7.55 -1.56 13.32
N TYR A 55 7.65 -0.82 12.21
CA TYR A 55 6.69 -0.82 11.10
C TYR A 55 6.48 -2.22 10.46
N ARG A 56 7.47 -3.10 10.58
CA ARG A 56 7.45 -4.52 10.17
C ARG A 56 6.56 -5.39 11.06
N SER A 57 6.19 -4.86 12.23
CA SER A 57 5.52 -5.63 13.26
C SER A 57 4.02 -5.73 13.05
N SER A 58 3.42 -6.68 13.78
CA SER A 58 1.97 -6.80 13.90
C SER A 58 1.32 -5.64 14.69
N ASN A 59 2.04 -4.58 15.05
CA ASN A 59 1.48 -3.40 15.73
C ASN A 59 1.43 -2.15 14.83
N THR A 60 1.54 -2.33 13.52
CA THR A 60 1.33 -1.27 12.53
C THR A 60 -0.11 -1.24 12.05
N TYR A 61 -0.70 -0.04 11.93
CA TYR A 61 -2.08 0.19 11.53
C TYR A 61 -2.18 1.37 10.54
N PHE A 62 -3.17 1.30 9.66
CA PHE A 62 -3.55 2.34 8.72
C PHE A 62 -4.86 3.00 9.15
N VAL A 63 -4.94 4.32 9.04
CA VAL A 63 -6.19 5.06 9.24
C VAL A 63 -7.05 4.94 7.98
N THR A 64 -8.25 4.36 8.09
CA THR A 64 -9.19 4.26 6.97
C THR A 64 -9.97 5.56 6.76
N GLY A 65 -10.65 5.68 5.61
CA GLY A 65 -11.57 6.79 5.33
C GLY A 65 -12.70 6.96 6.36
N GLN A 66 -13.05 5.90 7.11
CA GLN A 66 -14.05 5.97 8.19
C GLN A 66 -13.45 6.26 9.58
N ARG A 67 -12.22 6.78 9.67
CA ARG A 67 -11.47 6.96 10.93
C ARG A 67 -11.40 5.68 11.77
N ARG A 68 -11.23 4.53 11.11
CA ARG A 68 -10.99 3.23 11.76
C ARG A 68 -9.53 2.83 11.55
N LEU A 69 -9.06 1.92 12.39
CA LEU A 69 -7.74 1.33 12.24
C LEU A 69 -7.84 0.02 11.47
N ARG A 70 -7.03 -0.11 10.42
CA ARG A 70 -6.83 -1.36 9.70
C ARG A 70 -5.41 -1.84 9.97
N LYS A 71 -5.28 -3.02 10.59
CA LYS A 71 -3.98 -3.63 10.86
C LYS A 71 -3.19 -3.85 9.56
N ASN A 72 -1.88 -3.61 9.59
CA ASN A 72 -0.97 -4.05 8.53
C ASN A 72 -1.12 -5.56 8.35
N ARG A 73 -1.53 -5.97 7.15
CA ARG A 73 -1.52 -7.37 6.76
C ARG A 73 -0.14 -7.59 6.15
N ASP A 74 0.78 -8.15 6.93
CA ASP A 74 1.97 -8.71 6.34
C ASP A 74 1.56 -9.93 5.49
N THR A 75 1.38 -9.72 4.19
CA THR A 75 1.07 -10.79 3.23
C THR A 75 2.33 -11.39 2.62
N SER A 76 3.51 -10.82 2.89
CA SER A 76 4.78 -11.37 2.39
C SER A 76 5.38 -12.40 3.33
N GLY A 77 4.92 -12.47 4.59
CA GLY A 77 5.48 -13.33 5.63
C GLY A 77 6.90 -12.95 6.06
N SER A 78 7.41 -11.83 5.56
CA SER A 78 8.77 -11.34 5.78
C SER A 78 8.81 -10.10 6.69
N GLY A 79 7.67 -9.71 7.27
CA GLY A 79 7.55 -8.50 8.07
C GLY A 79 7.60 -7.24 7.24
N TYR A 80 6.99 -7.19 6.05
CA TYR A 80 6.98 -5.95 5.27
C TYR A 80 5.83 -5.03 5.67
N LEU A 81 6.03 -3.73 5.45
CA LEU A 81 4.92 -2.80 5.45
C LEU A 81 4.12 -3.00 4.17
N THR A 82 2.94 -3.63 4.26
CA THR A 82 2.06 -3.80 3.10
C THR A 82 0.96 -2.76 3.19
N ILE A 83 0.97 -1.78 2.29
CA ILE A 83 -0.04 -0.73 2.20
C ILE A 83 -1.22 -1.31 1.40
N PRO A 84 -2.36 -1.59 2.04
CA PRO A 84 -3.40 -2.40 1.40
C PRO A 84 -4.24 -1.58 0.42
N LEU A 85 -4.83 -2.27 -0.55
CA LEU A 85 -5.62 -1.71 -1.63
C LEU A 85 -6.77 -0.82 -1.16
N SER A 86 -7.36 -1.16 -0.02
CA SER A 86 -8.44 -0.36 0.58
C SER A 86 -8.00 1.02 1.04
N ILE A 87 -6.70 1.22 1.23
CA ILE A 87 -6.09 2.49 1.65
C ILE A 87 -5.58 3.22 0.40
N THR A 88 -4.86 2.55 -0.49
CA THR A 88 -4.30 3.18 -1.70
C THR A 88 -5.36 3.72 -2.64
N ARG A 89 -6.54 3.09 -2.73
CA ARG A 89 -7.72 3.59 -3.46
C ARG A 89 -8.23 4.96 -3.02
N LEU A 90 -7.78 5.47 -1.87
CA LEU A 90 -8.14 6.81 -1.39
C LEU A 90 -7.32 7.92 -2.08
N PHE A 91 -6.29 7.55 -2.83
CA PHE A 91 -5.35 8.48 -3.43
C PHE A 91 -5.36 8.36 -4.96
N PRO A 92 -5.20 9.48 -5.70
CA PRO A 92 -5.03 9.43 -7.14
C PRO A 92 -3.77 8.70 -7.58
N SER A 93 -2.65 8.84 -6.86
CA SER A 93 -1.39 8.13 -7.11
C SER A 93 -0.80 7.72 -5.77
N ALA A 94 -0.85 6.41 -5.45
CA ALA A 94 -0.40 5.91 -4.16
C ALA A 94 1.12 6.06 -3.99
N LEU A 95 1.90 5.85 -5.05
CA LEU A 95 3.35 6.02 -4.99
C LEU A 95 3.73 7.49 -4.73
N THR A 96 3.04 8.45 -5.36
CA THR A 96 3.24 9.88 -5.08
C THR A 96 2.83 10.23 -3.64
N HIS A 97 1.78 9.60 -3.10
CA HIS A 97 1.34 9.84 -1.73
C HIS A 97 2.34 9.31 -0.69
N TYR A 98 2.81 8.06 -0.87
CA TYR A 98 3.65 7.36 0.10
C TYR A 98 5.16 7.56 -0.12
N GLY A 99 5.58 7.93 -1.33
CA GLY A 99 6.99 8.09 -1.73
C GLY A 99 7.84 8.89 -0.75
N PRO A 100 7.46 10.11 -0.35
CA PRO A 100 8.26 10.92 0.59
C PRO A 100 8.49 10.26 1.95
N PHE A 101 7.56 9.42 2.42
CA PHE A 101 7.74 8.66 3.66
C PHE A 101 8.72 7.50 3.45
N LEU A 102 8.58 6.77 2.35
CA LEU A 102 9.46 5.64 2.02
C LEU A 102 10.91 6.08 1.76
N GLU A 103 11.09 7.24 1.13
CA GLU A 103 12.41 7.86 0.94
C GLU A 103 13.06 8.28 2.27
N ALA A 104 12.25 8.71 3.25
CA ALA A 104 12.73 9.10 4.57
C ALA A 104 13.11 7.90 5.45
N GLU A 105 12.65 6.71 5.11
CA GLU A 105 12.88 5.45 5.83
C GLU A 105 13.55 4.43 4.89
N PRO A 106 14.80 4.64 4.45
CA PRO A 106 15.42 3.84 3.38
C PRO A 106 15.62 2.36 3.73
N ASP A 107 15.58 1.99 5.01
CA ASP A 107 15.65 0.59 5.46
C ASP A 107 14.27 -0.11 5.46
N LEU A 108 13.19 0.63 5.19
CA LEU A 108 11.82 0.12 5.15
C LEU A 108 11.56 -0.60 3.83
N VAL A 109 11.42 -1.93 3.91
CA VAL A 109 10.85 -2.70 2.80
C VAL A 109 9.33 -2.61 2.86
N ALA A 110 8.74 -2.01 1.82
CA ALA A 110 7.30 -1.82 1.70
C ALA A 110 6.77 -2.38 0.38
N ILE A 111 5.56 -2.91 0.44
CA ILE A 111 4.79 -3.31 -0.73
C ILE A 111 3.52 -2.45 -0.78
N ILE A 112 3.24 -1.85 -1.94
CA ILE A 112 2.06 -1.01 -2.15
C ILE A 112 1.10 -1.77 -3.06
N GLU A 113 -0.08 -2.14 -2.55
CA GLU A 113 -1.16 -2.70 -3.39
C GLU A 113 -1.84 -1.57 -4.18
N LEU A 114 -1.86 -1.64 -5.51
CA LEU A 114 -2.39 -0.57 -6.36
C LEU A 114 -3.76 -0.93 -6.95
N PRO A 115 -4.71 0.02 -7.01
CA PRO A 115 -5.87 -0.13 -7.90
C PRO A 115 -5.41 -0.04 -9.36
N PRO A 116 -6.10 -0.70 -10.31
CA PRO A 116 -5.77 -0.59 -11.73
C PRO A 116 -5.95 0.84 -12.28
N THR A 117 -6.67 1.70 -11.56
CA THR A 117 -6.89 3.10 -11.88
C THR A 117 -5.88 4.04 -11.22
N ASP A 118 -4.82 3.53 -10.59
CA ASP A 118 -3.81 4.36 -9.95
C ASP A 118 -3.07 5.24 -10.98
N GLY A 119 -2.83 6.49 -10.62
CA GLY A 119 -2.18 7.49 -11.46
C GLY A 119 -0.77 7.09 -11.89
N ILE A 120 -0.10 6.23 -11.12
CA ILE A 120 1.23 5.71 -11.49
C ILE A 120 1.27 5.07 -12.88
N PHE A 121 0.18 4.44 -13.35
CA PHE A 121 0.12 3.86 -14.69
C PHE A 121 0.38 4.91 -15.77
N ALA A 122 -0.34 6.03 -15.70
CA ALA A 122 -0.12 7.15 -16.61
C ALA A 122 1.21 7.87 -16.35
N GLU A 123 1.57 8.08 -15.07
CA GLU A 123 2.75 8.86 -14.67
C GLU A 123 4.07 8.16 -15.02
N ARG A 124 4.15 6.84 -14.88
CA ARG A 124 5.39 6.06 -15.02
C ARG A 124 5.42 5.16 -16.25
N PHE A 125 4.29 4.62 -16.66
CA PHE A 125 4.20 3.69 -17.79
C PHE A 125 3.66 4.34 -19.07
N GLY A 126 3.39 5.66 -19.02
CA GLY A 126 3.07 6.51 -20.17
C GLY A 126 1.60 6.61 -20.55
N SER A 127 0.75 5.71 -20.08
CA SER A 127 -0.70 5.75 -20.32
C SER A 127 -1.47 5.03 -19.20
N PRO A 128 -2.74 5.40 -18.94
CA PRO A 128 -3.55 4.64 -17.99
C PRO A 128 -3.84 3.23 -18.53
N LEU A 129 -4.11 2.28 -17.62
CA LEU A 129 -4.58 0.97 -18.03
C LEU A 129 -5.94 1.08 -18.75
N PRO A 130 -6.20 0.26 -19.78
CA PRO A 130 -7.46 0.25 -20.50
C PRO A 130 -8.60 -0.23 -19.61
N GLU A 131 -9.82 0.25 -19.88
CA GLU A 131 -11.02 -0.07 -19.11
C GLU A 131 -11.29 -1.58 -18.98
N THR A 132 -10.94 -2.36 -20.01
CA THR A 132 -11.04 -3.82 -20.02
C THR A 132 -10.20 -4.49 -18.94
N ILE A 133 -9.07 -3.90 -18.56
CA ILE A 133 -8.22 -4.36 -17.46
C ILE A 133 -8.71 -3.77 -16.13
N CYS A 134 -9.11 -2.51 -16.10
CA CYS A 134 -9.59 -1.85 -14.89
C CYS A 134 -10.81 -2.52 -14.26
N ASN A 135 -11.66 -3.13 -15.07
CA ASN A 135 -12.86 -3.83 -14.62
C ASN A 135 -12.60 -5.27 -14.13
N ARG A 136 -11.35 -5.75 -14.22
CA ARG A 136 -10.99 -7.10 -13.76
C ARG A 136 -10.71 -7.12 -12.26
N ASN A 137 -11.28 -8.11 -11.58
CA ASN A 137 -11.07 -8.35 -10.16
C ASN A 137 -10.06 -9.47 -9.88
N ASP A 138 -9.59 -10.16 -10.93
CA ASP A 138 -8.63 -11.25 -10.83
C ASP A 138 -7.18 -10.78 -10.97
N ILE A 139 -6.94 -9.49 -11.27
CA ILE A 139 -5.57 -8.94 -11.37
C ILE A 139 -5.20 -8.20 -10.09
N GLN A 140 -4.00 -8.45 -9.61
CA GLN A 140 -3.38 -7.72 -8.51
C GLN A 140 -2.13 -7.00 -9.00
N PHE A 141 -2.00 -5.74 -8.61
CA PHE A 141 -0.86 -4.89 -8.90
C PHE A 141 -0.16 -4.56 -7.59
N LEU A 142 1.12 -4.89 -7.48
CA LEU A 142 1.93 -4.63 -6.30
C LEU A 142 3.16 -3.83 -6.72
N VAL A 143 3.47 -2.74 -6.03
CA VAL A 143 4.73 -2.02 -6.26
C VAL A 143 5.68 -2.25 -5.11
N ASN A 144 6.91 -2.64 -5.44
CA ASN A 144 8.05 -2.51 -4.55
C ASN A 144 8.86 -1.27 -4.98
N PRO A 145 8.73 -0.15 -4.26
CA PRO A 145 9.42 1.08 -4.62
C PRO A 145 10.93 1.03 -4.37
N MET A 146 11.42 0.11 -3.52
CA MET A 146 12.87 -0.07 -3.32
C MET A 146 13.51 -0.75 -4.52
N ASP A 147 12.87 -1.79 -5.05
CA ASP A 147 13.35 -2.49 -6.24
C ASP A 147 12.99 -1.74 -7.53
N ASN A 148 12.17 -0.70 -7.43
CA ASN A 148 11.60 0.05 -8.55
C ASN A 148 10.84 -0.86 -9.52
N MET A 149 10.07 -1.81 -8.97
CA MET A 149 9.37 -2.86 -9.72
C MET A 149 7.86 -2.82 -9.45
N LEU A 150 7.08 -2.96 -10.50
CA LEU A 150 5.66 -3.31 -10.48
C LEU A 150 5.52 -4.82 -10.71
N PHE A 151 4.89 -5.52 -9.78
CA PHE A 151 4.49 -6.91 -9.95
C PHE A 151 3.03 -7.01 -10.35
N VAL A 152 2.76 -7.83 -11.35
CA VAL A 152 1.40 -8.11 -11.83
C VAL A 152 1.13 -9.59 -11.63
N SER A 153 0.11 -9.92 -10.84
CA SER A 153 -0.36 -11.30 -10.62
C SER A 153 -1.79 -11.45 -11.11
N ILE A 154 -2.10 -12.62 -11.68
CA ILE A 154 -3.41 -12.92 -12.26
C ILE A 154 -3.97 -14.17 -11.57
N ASN A 155 -5.15 -14.05 -10.98
CA ASN A 155 -5.78 -15.06 -10.12
C ASN A 155 -4.95 -15.47 -8.89
N GLY A 156 -4.01 -14.62 -8.46
CA GLY A 156 -3.09 -14.94 -7.36
C GLY A 156 -1.99 -15.94 -7.75
N GLU A 157 -1.89 -16.26 -9.04
CA GLU A 157 -0.82 -17.08 -9.62
C GLU A 157 0.17 -16.18 -10.36
N ASP A 158 1.39 -16.71 -10.59
CA ASP A 158 2.52 -16.15 -11.34
C ASP A 158 2.61 -14.61 -11.36
N SER A 159 3.51 -14.04 -10.55
CA SER A 159 3.82 -12.62 -10.62
C SER A 159 4.96 -12.36 -11.59
N ASP A 160 4.74 -11.52 -12.59
CA ASP A 160 5.83 -10.98 -13.41
C ASP A 160 6.18 -9.55 -12.98
N GLY A 161 7.47 -9.21 -13.09
CA GLY A 161 8.05 -7.96 -12.61
C GLY A 161 8.35 -7.00 -13.77
N PHE A 162 7.85 -5.78 -13.65
CA PHE A 162 7.99 -4.71 -14.62
C PHE A 162 8.76 -3.53 -14.00
N PRO A 163 9.97 -3.19 -14.48
CA PRO A 163 10.68 -2.01 -14.03
C PRO A 163 9.86 -0.73 -14.25
N ILE A 164 9.68 0.05 -13.21
CA ILE A 164 8.88 1.30 -13.25
C ILE A 164 9.53 2.33 -14.17
N ASP A 165 10.87 2.39 -14.20
CA ASP A 165 11.64 3.28 -15.08
C ASP A 165 12.08 2.54 -16.34
N GLY A 166 11.14 2.12 -17.18
CA GLY A 166 11.51 1.54 -18.49
C GLY A 166 10.42 0.74 -19.17
N THR A 167 9.48 0.18 -18.40
CA THR A 167 8.33 -0.52 -18.97
C THR A 167 7.30 0.46 -19.49
N LYS A 168 6.74 0.16 -20.66
CA LYS A 168 5.55 0.86 -21.17
C LYS A 168 4.27 0.11 -20.82
N THR A 169 3.16 0.84 -20.72
CA THR A 169 1.85 0.27 -20.39
C THR A 169 1.45 -0.85 -21.35
N GLU A 170 1.82 -0.73 -22.64
CA GLU A 170 1.54 -1.75 -23.65
C GLU A 170 2.17 -3.12 -23.32
N GLU A 171 3.34 -3.15 -22.70
CA GLU A 171 4.01 -4.40 -22.32
C GLU A 171 3.23 -5.12 -21.21
N ILE A 172 2.71 -4.36 -20.24
CA ILE A 172 1.86 -4.88 -19.16
C ILE A 172 0.56 -5.44 -19.75
N ILE A 173 -0.05 -4.73 -20.71
CA ILE A 173 -1.26 -5.17 -21.40
C ILE A 173 -1.02 -6.49 -22.15
N VAL A 174 0.09 -6.59 -22.88
CA VAL A 174 0.46 -7.80 -23.64
C VAL A 174 0.65 -8.99 -22.70
N TYR A 175 1.35 -8.81 -21.59
CA TYR A 175 1.52 -9.86 -20.57
C TYR A 175 0.16 -10.37 -20.06
N ILE A 176 -0.73 -9.45 -19.67
CA ILE A 176 -2.08 -9.78 -19.19
C ILE A 176 -2.88 -10.54 -20.25
N GLY A 177 -2.71 -10.19 -21.53
CA GLY A 177 -3.32 -10.90 -22.66
C GLY A 177 -2.80 -12.34 -22.79
N ILE A 178 -1.48 -12.53 -22.82
CA ILE A 178 -0.85 -13.86 -22.97
C ILE A 178 -1.21 -14.80 -21.82
N ALA A 179 -1.22 -14.29 -20.58
CA ALA A 179 -1.56 -15.08 -19.41
C ALA A 179 -2.99 -15.64 -19.47
N ASN A 180 -3.94 -14.89 -20.05
CA ASN A 180 -5.30 -15.35 -20.26
C ASN A 180 -5.41 -16.46 -21.33
N GLU A 181 -4.63 -16.37 -22.40
CA GLU A 181 -4.64 -17.37 -23.49
C GLU A 181 -4.08 -18.71 -23.01
N LYS A 182 -2.99 -18.71 -22.23
CA LYS A 182 -2.43 -19.92 -21.62
C LYS A 182 -3.45 -20.66 -20.74
N LYS A 183 -4.36 -19.94 -20.07
CA LYS A 183 -5.42 -20.55 -19.26
C LYS A 183 -6.50 -21.22 -20.11
N SER A 184 -6.85 -20.60 -21.23
CA SER A 184 -7.89 -21.09 -22.14
C SER A 184 -7.47 -22.38 -22.87
N SER A 185 -6.17 -22.57 -23.13
CA SER A 185 -5.65 -23.78 -23.77
C SER A 185 -5.51 -24.97 -22.82
N VAL A 186 -5.32 -24.72 -21.51
CA VAL A 186 -5.25 -25.79 -20.49
C VAL A 186 -6.65 -26.31 -20.12
N SER A 187 -7.70 -25.48 -20.18
CA SER A 187 -9.07 -25.91 -19.87
C SER A 187 -9.76 -26.76 -20.96
N CYS A 188 -9.20 -26.82 -22.17
CA CYS A 188 -9.76 -27.56 -23.31
C CYS A 188 -9.12 -28.95 -23.53
N GLN A 189 -8.26 -29.41 -22.61
CA GLN A 189 -7.74 -30.77 -22.61
C GLN A 189 -8.50 -31.62 -21.57
N ILE A 190 -9.71 -32.06 -21.93
CA ILE A 190 -10.45 -33.13 -21.22
C ILE A 190 -10.91 -34.15 -22.27
#